data_AF-A0A3N0AAY8-F1
#
_entry.id   AF-A0A3N0AAY8-F1
#
_cell.length_a   1.000
_cell.length_b   1.000
_cell.length_c   1.000
_cell.angle_alpha   90.00
_cell.angle_beta   90.00
_cell.angle_gamma   90.00
#
_symmetry.space_group_name_H-M   'P 1'
#
loop_
_entity.id
_entity.type
_entity.pdbx_description
1 polymer ?
#
loop_
_entity_poly.entity_id
_entity_poly.type
_entity_poly.pdbx_seq_one_letter_code
_entity_poly.pdbx_strand_id
1 'polypeptide(L)'
;MEEKMMTRRDLVIAVAGVLGVSALQCFESQDAYAVIGSEPIAKTAAQLWAEAEMKARIQGCEVEYGLTPGNSPVPLSRVTGSIQSEMVFLFGQPDYITAYASYEVSSANRITSLYTAGLYGGASSATQLHYNKTILDNGRTMALYYTAVMQNYIGLNQGVSVYAEFGVSGGKAIRVTTM
;
A
#
# COMPACT_ATOMS: atom_id res chain seq x y z
N MET A 1 47.93 -5.45 31.97
CA MET A 1 46.82 -4.80 32.66
C MET A 1 46.17 -3.87 31.64
N GLU A 2 44.84 -3.93 31.56
CA GLU A 2 43.91 -3.18 30.68
C GLU A 2 43.78 -3.57 29.19
N GLU A 3 42.56 -4.03 28.88
CA GLU A 3 41.96 -4.15 27.55
C GLU A 3 41.75 -2.78 26.91
N LYS A 4 41.86 -2.71 25.57
CA LYS A 4 41.03 -1.78 24.81
C LYS A 4 40.50 -2.45 23.54
N MET A 5 39.19 -2.62 23.55
CA MET A 5 38.32 -3.23 22.55
C MET A 5 38.61 -2.78 21.12
N MET A 6 38.58 -3.76 20.20
CA MET A 6 38.48 -3.58 18.77
C MET A 6 37.01 -3.31 18.37
N THR A 7 36.79 -2.36 17.47
CA THR A 7 35.69 -2.40 16.48
C THR A 7 36.26 -2.07 15.10
N ARG A 8 36.56 -3.12 14.32
CA ARG A 8 37.15 -3.06 12.95
C ARG A 8 36.12 -3.26 11.84
N ARG A 9 34.92 -2.70 11.93
CA ARG A 9 33.91 -2.87 10.86
C ARG A 9 33.19 -1.60 10.42
N ASP A 10 33.73 -0.44 10.82
CA ASP A 10 33.69 0.74 9.96
C ASP A 10 34.88 0.67 8.99
N LEU A 11 34.68 1.16 7.76
CA LEU A 11 35.62 1.33 6.64
C LEU A 11 35.89 0.05 5.77
N VAL A 12 35.74 0.02 4.42
CA VAL A 12 35.29 0.98 3.40
C VAL A 12 35.43 0.32 1.98
N ILE A 13 34.47 0.62 1.09
CA ILE A 13 34.53 0.84 -0.39
C ILE A 13 34.77 -0.30 -1.42
N ALA A 14 33.76 -0.42 -2.29
CA ALA A 14 33.69 -0.63 -3.76
C ALA A 14 34.83 -1.31 -4.54
N VAL A 15 34.45 -2.25 -5.41
CA VAL A 15 35.13 -2.53 -6.69
C VAL A 15 34.09 -2.78 -7.78
N ALA A 16 34.19 -2.00 -8.86
CA ALA A 16 33.47 -2.19 -10.11
C ALA A 16 34.16 -3.26 -10.98
N GLY A 17 33.36 -4.09 -11.65
CA GLY A 17 33.74 -4.84 -12.85
C GLY A 17 34.26 -6.26 -12.64
N VAL A 18 33.45 -7.26 -13.02
CA VAL A 18 33.74 -8.40 -13.93
C VAL A 18 32.63 -9.46 -13.71
N LEU A 19 32.09 -9.93 -14.84
CA LEU A 19 30.98 -10.85 -15.01
C LEU A 19 31.08 -12.12 -14.14
N GLY A 20 29.98 -12.51 -13.47
CA GLY A 20 29.89 -13.83 -12.83
C GLY A 20 28.73 -13.97 -11.84
N VAL A 21 27.57 -14.42 -12.35
CA VAL A 21 26.45 -15.04 -11.61
C VAL A 21 25.96 -14.28 -10.36
N SER A 22 25.06 -13.32 -10.57
CA SER A 22 24.25 -12.76 -9.48
C SER A 22 23.27 -13.82 -8.97
N ALA A 23 23.69 -14.65 -8.02
CA ALA A 23 22.75 -15.21 -7.07
C ALA A 23 22.17 -14.03 -6.28
N LEU A 24 21.02 -13.51 -6.75
CA LEU A 24 20.16 -12.60 -6.01
C LEU A 24 19.73 -13.33 -4.73
N GLN A 25 20.55 -13.26 -3.70
CA GLN A 25 20.10 -13.52 -2.34
C GLN A 25 19.19 -12.34 -1.99
N CYS A 26 17.91 -12.55 -2.28
CA CYS A 26 16.82 -11.71 -1.81
C CYS A 26 16.97 -11.63 -0.29
N PHE A 27 17.41 -10.48 0.21
CA PHE A 27 17.38 -10.22 1.64
C PHE A 27 15.91 -10.38 2.08
N GLU A 28 15.65 -11.39 2.92
CA GLU A 28 14.40 -11.51 3.64
C GLU A 28 14.22 -10.22 4.45
N SER A 29 13.33 -9.35 3.99
CA SER A 29 12.87 -8.24 4.81
C SER A 29 12.08 -8.83 5.97
N GLN A 30 12.63 -8.74 7.17
CA GLN A 30 11.95 -9.09 8.42
C GLN A 30 10.59 -8.40 8.48
N ASP A 31 9.58 -9.15 8.94
CA ASP A 31 8.21 -8.71 9.12
C ASP A 31 8.15 -7.42 9.96
N ALA A 32 7.91 -6.29 9.29
CA ALA A 32 7.55 -5.06 9.95
C ALA A 32 6.08 -5.15 10.36
N TYR A 33 5.87 -5.51 11.63
CA TYR A 33 4.58 -5.40 12.30
C TYR A 33 4.09 -3.94 12.19
N ALA A 34 2.83 -3.77 11.77
CA ALA A 34 2.18 -2.48 11.75
C ALA A 34 2.06 -1.94 13.18
N VAL A 35 2.68 -0.80 13.44
CA VAL A 35 2.49 -0.04 14.69
C VAL A 35 1.08 0.56 14.66
N ILE A 36 0.20 0.04 15.51
CA ILE A 36 -1.07 0.68 15.87
C ILE A 36 -0.78 1.48 17.15
N GLY A 37 -0.69 2.80 17.04
CA GLY A 37 -0.38 3.66 18.17
C GLY A 37 -0.27 5.14 17.78
N SER A 38 -0.73 6.00 18.67
CA SER A 38 -0.95 7.44 18.55
C SER A 38 0.32 8.28 18.36
N GLU A 39 0.98 8.15 17.22
CA GLU A 39 2.02 9.07 16.78
C GLU A 39 1.42 10.21 15.91
N PRO A 40 2.05 11.41 15.88
CA PRO A 40 1.65 12.49 14.96
C PRO A 40 1.53 11.96 13.54
N ILE A 41 0.69 12.59 12.70
CA ILE A 41 0.41 12.19 11.30
C ILE A 41 1.74 12.00 10.54
N ALA A 42 2.31 10.79 10.60
CA ALA A 42 3.73 10.63 10.27
C ALA A 42 3.96 10.80 8.77
N LYS A 43 2.98 10.36 7.97
CA LYS A 43 2.99 10.46 6.51
C LYS A 43 1.56 10.59 5.96
N THR A 44 1.40 11.44 4.95
CA THR A 44 0.17 11.52 4.14
C THR A 44 0.03 10.27 3.26
N ALA A 45 -1.17 10.04 2.72
CA ALA A 45 -1.40 8.98 1.75
C ALA A 45 -0.44 9.06 0.55
N ALA A 46 -0.17 10.28 0.05
CA ALA A 46 0.74 10.51 -1.06
C ALA A 46 2.21 10.18 -0.69
N GLN A 47 2.64 10.48 0.54
CA GLN A 47 3.99 10.13 1.01
C GLN A 47 4.17 8.62 1.14
N LEU A 48 3.15 7.90 1.65
CA LEU A 48 3.17 6.44 1.71
C LEU A 48 3.18 5.81 0.31
N TRP A 49 2.42 6.38 -0.63
CA TRP A 49 2.46 5.95 -2.01
C TRP A 49 3.84 6.15 -2.65
N ALA A 50 4.46 7.32 -2.44
CA ALA A 50 5.80 7.58 -2.98
C ALA A 50 6.84 6.57 -2.46
N GLU A 51 6.72 6.14 -1.20
CA GLU A 51 7.58 5.09 -0.63
C GLU A 51 7.31 3.71 -1.22
N ALA A 52 6.03 3.35 -1.38
CA ALA A 52 5.63 2.11 -2.04
C ALA A 52 6.13 2.06 -3.49
N GLU A 53 6.00 3.16 -4.23
CA GLU A 53 6.49 3.29 -5.60
C GLU A 53 8.01 3.17 -5.67
N MET A 54 8.73 3.87 -4.79
CA MET A 54 10.19 3.76 -4.71
C MET A 54 10.62 2.32 -4.41
N LYS A 55 9.94 1.65 -3.48
CA LYS A 55 10.20 0.24 -3.14
C LYS A 55 9.91 -0.68 -4.32
N ALA A 56 8.81 -0.46 -5.05
CA ALA A 56 8.49 -1.22 -6.26
C ALA A 56 9.60 -1.11 -7.30
N ARG A 57 10.09 0.12 -7.55
CA ARG A 57 11.19 0.38 -8.50
C ARG A 57 12.48 -0.33 -8.09
N ILE A 58 12.83 -0.33 -6.80
CA ILE A 58 14.00 -1.05 -6.27
C ILE A 58 13.84 -2.56 -6.44
N GLN A 59 12.63 -3.10 -6.24
CA GLN A 59 12.32 -4.52 -6.38
C GLN A 59 12.12 -4.97 -7.84
N GLY A 60 12.06 -4.03 -8.79
CA GLY A 60 11.72 -4.32 -10.19
C GLY A 60 10.25 -4.70 -10.40
N CYS A 61 9.36 -4.31 -9.48
CA CYS A 61 7.93 -4.55 -9.58
C CYS A 61 7.25 -3.51 -10.49
N GLU A 62 6.20 -3.94 -11.20
CA GLU A 62 5.40 -3.05 -12.02
C GLU A 62 4.60 -2.04 -11.17
N VAL A 63 4.47 -0.83 -11.69
CA VAL A 63 3.62 0.22 -11.12
C VAL A 63 2.66 0.70 -12.20
N GLU A 64 1.37 0.53 -11.94
CA GLU A 64 0.28 0.92 -12.82
C GLU A 64 -0.40 2.19 -12.29
N TYR A 65 -0.76 3.11 -13.19
CA TYR A 65 -1.30 4.41 -12.84
C TYR A 65 -2.66 4.66 -13.48
N GLY A 66 -3.47 5.50 -12.83
CA GLY A 66 -4.71 6.01 -13.42
C GLY A 66 -5.78 4.95 -13.68
N LEU A 67 -5.71 3.82 -12.98
CA LEU A 67 -6.70 2.76 -13.06
C LEU A 67 -8.05 3.28 -12.56
N THR A 68 -9.12 2.74 -13.12
CA THR A 68 -10.50 3.02 -12.67
C THR A 68 -11.09 1.73 -12.10
N PRO A 69 -12.00 1.82 -11.12
CA PRO A 69 -12.71 0.65 -10.62
C PRO A 69 -13.36 -0.12 -11.78
N GLY A 70 -12.89 -1.34 -12.01
CA GLY A 70 -13.40 -2.18 -13.08
C GLY A 70 -14.75 -2.78 -12.71
N ASN A 71 -15.63 -2.89 -13.71
CA ASN A 71 -16.86 -3.69 -13.65
C ASN A 71 -16.64 -5.15 -14.07
N SER A 72 -15.39 -5.60 -14.09
CA SER A 72 -15.05 -6.96 -14.50
C SER A 72 -15.70 -7.97 -13.56
N PRO A 73 -16.33 -9.05 -14.09
CA PRO A 73 -16.86 -10.11 -13.26
C PRO A 73 -15.77 -10.65 -12.33
N VAL A 74 -16.01 -10.58 -11.04
CA VAL A 74 -15.06 -11.06 -10.03
C VAL A 74 -15.18 -12.59 -9.92
N PRO A 75 -14.15 -13.38 -10.27
CA PRO A 75 -14.22 -14.84 -10.22
C PRO A 75 -14.49 -15.33 -8.80
N LEU A 76 -15.13 -16.49 -8.64
CA LEU A 76 -15.47 -17.02 -7.30
C LEU A 76 -14.24 -17.38 -6.45
N SER A 77 -13.11 -17.72 -7.08
CA SER A 77 -11.85 -18.15 -6.44
C SER A 77 -10.99 -17.01 -5.85
N ARG A 78 -11.40 -15.76 -6.03
CA ARG A 78 -10.71 -14.57 -5.51
C ARG A 78 -10.67 -14.49 -3.98
N VAL A 79 -9.71 -13.71 -3.47
CA VAL A 79 -9.73 -13.16 -2.12
C VAL A 79 -10.29 -11.73 -2.20
N THR A 80 -11.24 -11.41 -1.33
CA THR A 80 -11.72 -10.03 -1.15
C THR A 80 -11.26 -9.51 0.19
N GLY A 81 -10.39 -8.51 0.17
CA GLY A 81 -9.94 -7.79 1.35
C GLY A 81 -10.67 -6.46 1.48
N SER A 82 -10.96 -6.05 2.71
CA SER A 82 -11.37 -4.68 3.03
C SER A 82 -10.65 -4.18 4.26
N ILE A 83 -10.44 -2.87 4.33
CA ILE A 83 -9.88 -2.21 5.50
C ILE A 83 -10.51 -0.83 5.66
N GLN A 84 -10.93 -0.54 6.89
CA GLN A 84 -11.58 0.71 7.27
C GLN A 84 -10.58 1.62 7.98
N SER A 85 -10.64 2.91 7.67
CA SER A 85 -9.87 3.93 8.36
C SER A 85 -10.36 4.14 9.79
N GLU A 86 -9.56 4.82 10.60
CA GLU A 86 -10.12 5.52 11.77
C GLU A 86 -11.14 6.57 11.31
N MET A 87 -11.89 7.11 12.27
CA MET A 87 -12.84 8.19 12.00
C MET A 87 -12.12 9.38 11.37
N VAL A 88 -12.66 9.87 10.26
CA VAL A 88 -12.23 11.09 9.59
C VAL A 88 -13.35 12.11 9.60
N PHE A 89 -13.00 13.39 9.46
CA PHE A 89 -14.00 14.45 9.30
C PHE A 89 -14.11 14.83 7.84
N LEU A 90 -15.24 14.48 7.22
CA LEU A 90 -15.60 14.90 5.88
C LEU A 90 -16.73 15.93 5.97
N PHE A 91 -16.60 17.07 5.31
CA PHE A 91 -17.60 18.16 5.34
C PHE A 91 -17.94 18.66 6.76
N GLY A 92 -17.00 18.52 7.70
CA GLY A 92 -17.23 18.84 9.11
C GLY A 92 -18.06 17.80 9.88
N GLN A 93 -18.32 16.63 9.29
CA GLN A 93 -19.06 15.52 9.90
C GLN A 93 -18.16 14.29 10.04
N PRO A 94 -18.32 13.49 11.11
CA PRO A 94 -17.66 12.20 11.24
C PRO A 94 -18.05 11.23 10.13
N ASP A 95 -17.06 10.58 9.53
CA ASP A 95 -17.24 9.48 8.59
C ASP A 95 -16.09 8.47 8.71
N TYR A 96 -16.21 7.33 8.04
CA TYR A 96 -15.15 6.35 7.88
C TYR A 96 -14.96 6.08 6.39
N ILE A 97 -13.73 5.87 5.95
CA ILE A 97 -13.47 5.45 4.57
C ILE A 97 -13.00 4.00 4.59
N THR A 98 -13.65 3.17 3.81
CA THR A 98 -13.27 1.77 3.63
C THR A 98 -12.71 1.57 2.23
N ALA A 99 -11.50 1.04 2.16
CA ALA A 99 -10.90 0.55 0.93
C ALA A 99 -11.17 -0.94 0.79
N TYR A 100 -11.47 -1.38 -0.43
CA TYR A 100 -11.61 -2.80 -0.75
C TYR A 100 -10.85 -3.15 -2.01
N ALA A 101 -10.45 -4.41 -2.09
CA ALA A 101 -9.85 -5.00 -3.27
C ALA A 101 -10.23 -6.48 -3.39
N SER A 102 -10.49 -6.93 -4.61
CA SER A 102 -10.63 -8.34 -4.96
C SER A 102 -9.48 -8.75 -5.87
N TYR A 103 -8.71 -9.74 -5.44
CA TYR A 103 -7.47 -10.15 -6.09
C TYR A 103 -7.27 -11.67 -5.97
N GLU A 104 -6.37 -12.20 -6.78
CA GLU A 104 -6.00 -13.61 -6.75
C GLU A 104 -4.76 -13.82 -5.88
N VAL A 105 -4.77 -14.90 -5.09
CA VAL A 105 -3.62 -15.37 -4.34
C VAL A 105 -3.27 -16.77 -4.84
N SER A 106 -2.06 -16.91 -5.37
CA SER A 106 -1.52 -18.19 -5.84
C SER A 106 -1.28 -19.18 -4.69
N SER A 107 -1.11 -20.46 -5.02
CA SER A 107 -0.75 -21.51 -4.07
C SER A 107 0.57 -21.27 -3.33
N ALA A 108 1.44 -20.42 -3.87
CA ALA A 108 2.69 -19.97 -3.24
C ALA A 108 2.50 -18.82 -2.23
N ASN A 109 1.24 -18.49 -1.90
CA ASN A 109 0.87 -17.38 -1.01
C ASN A 109 1.39 -16.03 -1.52
N ARG A 110 1.10 -15.75 -2.80
CA ARG A 110 1.47 -14.50 -3.48
C ARG A 110 0.28 -13.95 -4.25
N ILE A 111 0.01 -12.67 -4.09
CA ILE A 111 -0.92 -11.88 -4.87
C ILE A 111 -0.41 -11.81 -6.31
N THR A 112 -1.23 -12.23 -7.26
CA THR A 112 -0.85 -12.33 -8.69
C THR A 112 -1.61 -11.38 -9.58
N SER A 113 -2.88 -11.11 -9.27
CA SER A 113 -3.74 -10.29 -10.12
C SER A 113 -4.75 -9.50 -9.30
N LEU A 114 -5.06 -8.28 -9.73
CA LEU A 114 -6.15 -7.47 -9.18
C LEU A 114 -7.32 -7.49 -10.16
N TYR A 115 -8.53 -7.80 -9.67
CA TYR A 115 -9.75 -7.79 -10.48
C TYR A 115 -10.51 -6.46 -10.36
N THR A 116 -10.71 -6.00 -9.12
CA THR A 116 -11.39 -4.74 -8.85
C THR A 116 -10.97 -4.19 -7.51
N ALA A 117 -10.97 -2.86 -7.38
CA ALA A 117 -10.69 -2.16 -6.14
C ALA A 117 -11.53 -0.89 -6.09
N GLY A 118 -11.85 -0.44 -4.88
CA GLY A 118 -12.57 0.80 -4.72
C GLY A 118 -12.60 1.33 -3.29
N LEU A 119 -13.33 2.42 -3.14
CA LEU A 119 -13.57 3.11 -1.88
C LEU A 119 -15.07 3.29 -1.65
N TYR A 120 -15.48 3.28 -0.39
CA TYR A 120 -16.78 3.79 0.03
C TYR A 120 -16.67 4.43 1.42
N GLY A 121 -17.56 5.37 1.72
CA GLY A 121 -17.69 5.96 3.04
C GLY A 121 -18.75 5.24 3.87
N GLY A 122 -18.82 5.54 5.17
CA GLY A 122 -19.93 5.11 6.02
C GLY A 122 -21.22 5.86 5.69
N ALA A 123 -21.12 7.19 5.56
CA ALA A 123 -22.23 8.08 5.19
C ALA A 123 -22.02 8.82 3.85
N SER A 124 -20.90 8.58 3.18
CA SER A 124 -20.55 9.16 1.88
C SER A 124 -20.22 8.09 0.84
N SER A 125 -20.31 8.47 -0.44
CA SER A 125 -19.91 7.62 -1.56
C SER A 125 -18.72 8.21 -2.30
N ALA A 126 -17.81 7.36 -2.76
CA ALA A 126 -16.71 7.78 -3.61
C ALA A 126 -17.19 8.01 -5.05
N THR A 127 -16.82 9.15 -5.61
CA THR A 127 -17.06 9.57 -6.99
C THR A 127 -15.74 10.00 -7.62
N GLN A 128 -15.65 10.02 -8.95
CA GLN A 128 -14.41 10.37 -9.69
C GLN A 128 -13.19 9.58 -9.19
N LEU A 129 -13.41 8.30 -8.91
CA LEU A 129 -12.42 7.44 -8.27
C LEU A 129 -11.41 6.92 -9.30
N HIS A 130 -10.13 7.23 -9.05
CA HIS A 130 -8.99 6.67 -9.76
C HIS A 130 -8.00 6.09 -8.77
N TYR A 131 -7.20 5.12 -9.19
CA TYR A 131 -6.14 4.57 -8.35
C TYR A 131 -4.90 4.14 -9.11
N ASN A 132 -3.78 4.13 -8.39
CA ASN A 132 -2.53 3.52 -8.81
C ASN A 132 -2.32 2.21 -8.04
N LYS A 133 -1.56 1.28 -8.62
CA LYS A 133 -1.33 -0.06 -8.08
C LYS A 133 0.12 -0.46 -8.20
N THR A 134 0.63 -1.12 -7.17
CA THR A 134 1.84 -1.95 -7.27
C THR A 134 1.72 -3.17 -6.36
N ILE A 135 2.46 -4.24 -6.66
CA ILE A 135 2.56 -5.44 -5.83
C ILE A 135 4.02 -5.56 -5.37
N LEU A 136 4.21 -5.52 -4.06
CA LEU A 136 5.49 -5.47 -3.35
C LEU A 136 5.79 -6.79 -2.64
N ASP A 137 6.97 -6.86 -2.05
CA ASP A 137 7.36 -7.92 -1.09
C ASP A 137 7.24 -9.31 -1.71
N ASN A 138 7.71 -9.45 -2.96
CA ASN A 138 7.63 -10.67 -3.75
C ASN A 138 6.20 -11.22 -3.90
N GLY A 139 5.21 -10.34 -3.98
CA GLY A 139 3.80 -10.72 -4.12
C GLY A 139 3.04 -10.76 -2.81
N ARG A 140 3.62 -10.40 -1.67
CA ARG A 140 2.93 -10.52 -0.37
C ARG A 140 2.07 -9.32 0.00
N THR A 141 2.35 -8.16 -0.58
CA THR A 141 1.66 -6.90 -0.28
C THR A 141 1.23 -6.24 -1.57
N MET A 142 -0.04 -5.93 -1.74
CA MET A 142 -0.54 -5.05 -2.79
C MET A 142 -0.78 -3.66 -2.19
N ALA A 143 -0.15 -2.64 -2.78
CA ALA A 143 -0.33 -1.25 -2.39
C ALA A 143 -1.19 -0.53 -3.43
N LEU A 144 -2.21 0.17 -2.96
CA LEU A 144 -3.14 0.95 -3.76
C LEU A 144 -3.15 2.39 -3.27
N TYR A 145 -3.07 3.32 -4.21
CA TYR A 145 -3.22 4.75 -3.93
C TYR A 145 -4.40 5.30 -4.71
N TYR A 146 -5.44 5.70 -4.02
CA TYR A 146 -6.68 6.21 -4.58
C TYR A 146 -6.70 7.74 -4.50
N THR A 147 -7.29 8.34 -5.53
CA THR A 147 -7.73 9.73 -5.54
C THR A 147 -9.22 9.74 -5.86
N ALA A 148 -10.02 10.38 -5.01
CA ALA A 148 -11.47 10.39 -5.15
C ALA A 148 -12.09 11.70 -4.65
N VAL A 149 -13.34 11.92 -5.04
CA VAL A 149 -14.22 12.91 -4.42
C VAL A 149 -15.27 12.15 -3.61
N MET A 150 -15.27 12.35 -2.29
CA MET A 150 -16.36 11.85 -1.45
C MET A 150 -17.55 12.78 -1.58
N GLN A 151 -18.75 12.21 -1.66
CA GLN A 151 -20.01 12.93 -1.72
C GLN A 151 -20.96 12.43 -0.63
N ASN A 152 -21.55 13.34 0.16
CA ASN A 152 -22.59 12.98 1.13
C ASN A 152 -24.01 13.05 0.53
N TYR A 153 -25.01 12.60 1.29
CA TYR A 153 -26.41 12.53 0.84
C TYR A 153 -27.06 13.88 0.49
N ILE A 154 -26.52 15.01 0.98
CA ILE A 154 -26.97 16.36 0.63
C ILE A 154 -26.16 17.00 -0.51
N GLY A 155 -25.22 16.26 -1.10
CA GLY A 155 -24.46 16.67 -2.28
C GLY A 155 -23.19 17.49 -2.02
N LEU A 156 -22.71 17.57 -0.78
CA LEU A 156 -21.40 18.18 -0.48
C LEU A 156 -20.27 17.27 -0.96
N ASN A 157 -19.22 17.87 -1.53
CA ASN A 157 -18.10 17.19 -2.18
C ASN A 157 -16.75 17.60 -1.57
N GLN A 158 -15.87 16.63 -1.34
CA GLN A 158 -14.57 16.83 -0.71
C GLN A 158 -13.57 15.84 -1.31
N GLY A 159 -12.42 16.35 -1.72
CA GLY A 159 -11.34 15.55 -2.26
C GLY A 159 -10.67 14.71 -1.16
N VAL A 160 -10.36 13.46 -1.48
CA VAL A 160 -9.58 12.59 -0.60
C VAL A 160 -8.53 11.84 -1.39
N SER A 161 -7.37 11.65 -0.77
CA SER A 161 -6.38 10.67 -1.20
C SER A 161 -6.29 9.58 -0.14
N VAL A 162 -6.22 8.33 -0.59
CA VAL A 162 -6.21 7.16 0.28
C VAL A 162 -5.09 6.23 -0.13
N TYR A 163 -4.24 5.85 0.81
CA TYR A 163 -3.28 4.77 0.65
C TYR A 163 -3.82 3.54 1.37
N ALA A 164 -3.82 2.38 0.72
CA ALA A 164 -4.21 1.12 1.33
C ALA A 164 -3.24 -0.01 0.95
N GLU A 165 -2.95 -0.88 1.93
CA GLU A 165 -2.22 -2.12 1.72
C GLU A 165 -3.14 -3.32 1.95
N PHE A 166 -3.02 -4.31 1.07
CA PHE A 166 -3.65 -5.61 1.19
C PHE A 166 -2.57 -6.68 1.22
N GLY A 167 -2.59 -7.52 2.24
CA GLY A 167 -1.78 -8.74 2.29
C GLY A 167 -2.56 -9.92 1.71
N VAL A 168 -1.91 -11.08 1.61
CA VAL A 168 -2.53 -12.35 1.19
C VAL A 168 -3.80 -12.74 1.96
N SER A 169 -3.94 -12.29 3.21
CA SER A 169 -5.07 -12.59 4.10
C SER A 169 -6.13 -11.50 4.16
N GLY A 170 -6.00 -10.39 3.42
CA GLY A 170 -6.95 -9.27 3.46
C GLY A 170 -6.32 -7.90 3.66
N GLY A 171 -7.09 -6.96 4.23
CA GLY A 171 -6.63 -5.60 4.49
C GLY A 171 -5.54 -5.53 5.57
N LYS A 172 -4.52 -4.70 5.37
CA LYS A 172 -3.33 -4.59 6.24
C LYS A 172 -3.13 -3.19 6.81
N ALA A 173 -3.18 -2.16 5.97
CA ALA A 173 -3.03 -0.78 6.42
C ALA A 173 -3.88 0.18 5.56
N ILE A 174 -4.29 1.30 6.14
CA ILE A 174 -4.97 2.38 5.44
C ILE A 174 -4.55 3.74 6.00
N ARG A 175 -4.41 4.73 5.11
CA ARG A 175 -4.21 6.14 5.47
C ARG A 175 -5.07 7.01 4.57
N VAL A 176 -5.86 7.87 5.19
CA VAL A 176 -6.70 8.86 4.51
C VAL A 176 -6.07 10.23 4.66
N THR A 177 -6.10 11.03 3.60
CA THR A 177 -5.70 12.44 3.62
C THR A 177 -6.76 13.24 2.87
N THR A 178 -7.45 14.12 3.59
CA THR A 178 -8.43 15.05 3.02
C THR A 178 -7.72 16.20 2.31
N MET A 179 -8.29 16.66 1.19
CA MET A 179 -7.77 17.77 0.37
C MET A 179 -8.73 18.95 0.36
#